data_AF-A0A7V0ISE5-F1
#
_entry.id   AF-A0A7V0ISE5-F1
#
_cell.length_a   1.000
_cell.length_b   1.000
_cell.length_c   1.000
_cell.angle_alpha   90.00
_cell.angle_beta   90.00
_cell.angle_gamma   90.00
#
_symmetry.space_group_name_H-M   'P 1'
#
loop_
_entity.id
_entity.type
_entity.pdbx_description
1 polymer ?
#
loop_
_entity_poly.entity_id
_entity_poly.type
_entity_poly.pdbx_seq_one_letter_code
_entity_poly.pdbx_strand_id
1 'polypeptide(L)'
;RCAGCHQSAGVGGALIYSVNAPSILDTHPIEIAAAVRGGPGDMPVFGPDALSDLELEQLVTYVRFLQDQGAPGGAPITGVGPVTEGAVIWLVGLLALVLMTRWIASRDE
;
A
#
# COMPACT_ATOMS: atom_id res chain seq x y z
N ARG A 1 9.34 -5.34 -8.39
CA ARG A 1 9.61 -4.32 -9.43
C ARG A 1 8.49 -3.27 -9.50
N CYS A 2 7.22 -3.67 -9.38
CA CYS A 2 6.07 -2.73 -9.41
C CYS A 2 5.86 -1.93 -8.10
N ALA A 3 6.26 -2.50 -6.96
CA ALA A 3 6.06 -1.90 -5.62
C ALA A 3 6.76 -0.54 -5.41
N GLY A 4 7.76 -0.18 -6.24
CA GLY A 4 8.37 1.15 -6.17
C GLY A 4 7.41 2.28 -6.54
N CYS A 5 6.40 1.98 -7.37
CA CYS A 5 5.35 2.94 -7.74
C CYS A 5 4.04 2.65 -6.99
N HIS A 6 3.63 1.38 -6.93
CA HIS A 6 2.32 1.00 -6.38
C HIS A 6 2.32 0.67 -4.88
N GLN A 7 3.44 0.91 -4.19
CA GLN A 7 3.70 0.44 -2.81
C GLN A 7 3.65 -1.09 -2.69
N SER A 8 4.16 -1.63 -1.58
CA SER A 8 4.13 -3.07 -1.32
C SER A 8 2.71 -3.62 -1.16
N ALA A 9 1.81 -2.81 -0.60
CA ALA A 9 0.40 -3.15 -0.40
C ALA A 9 -0.49 -2.87 -1.63
N GLY A 10 0.06 -2.36 -2.73
CA GLY A 10 -0.73 -2.07 -3.94
C GLY A 10 -1.63 -0.83 -3.82
N VAL A 11 -1.50 -0.02 -2.77
CA VAL A 11 -2.34 1.17 -2.53
C VAL A 11 -2.04 2.35 -3.45
N GLY A 12 -0.97 2.28 -4.25
CA GLY A 12 -0.50 3.40 -5.06
C GLY A 12 0.48 4.31 -4.31
N GLY A 13 0.99 5.34 -4.97
CA GLY A 13 2.03 6.19 -4.40
C GLY A 13 2.17 7.53 -5.13
N ALA A 14 2.70 8.52 -4.43
CA ALA A 14 3.04 9.80 -5.03
C ALA A 14 4.36 9.71 -5.82
N LEU A 15 4.34 10.20 -7.06
CA LEU A 15 5.51 10.32 -7.91
C LEU A 15 5.93 11.80 -8.02
N ILE A 16 7.08 12.03 -8.65
CA ILE A 16 7.60 13.37 -8.93
C ILE A 16 6.63 14.09 -9.89
N TYR A 17 6.61 15.42 -9.85
CA TYR A 17 5.80 16.26 -10.75
C TYR A 17 4.28 16.09 -10.61
N SER A 18 3.77 15.86 -9.39
CA SER A 18 2.33 15.71 -9.07
C SER A 18 1.61 14.54 -9.76
N VAL A 19 2.37 13.61 -10.35
CA VAL A 19 1.83 12.35 -10.86
C VAL A 19 1.66 11.39 -9.70
N ASN A 20 0.60 10.59 -9.70
CA ASN A 20 0.36 9.56 -8.69
C ASN A 20 0.17 8.21 -9.38
N ALA A 21 0.82 7.17 -8.86
CA ALA A 21 0.53 5.81 -9.24
C ALA A 21 -0.80 5.41 -8.61
N PRO A 22 -1.76 4.91 -9.39
CA PRO A 22 -3.06 4.52 -8.88
C PRO A 22 -2.96 3.28 -7.98
N SER A 23 -3.96 3.09 -7.14
CA SER A 23 -4.18 1.83 -6.43
C SER A 23 -4.51 0.72 -7.42
N ILE A 24 -3.96 -0.48 -7.18
CA ILE A 24 -4.26 -1.70 -7.94
C ILE A 24 -5.22 -2.63 -7.19
N LEU A 25 -5.76 -2.17 -6.06
CA LEU A 25 -6.63 -2.97 -5.19
C LEU A 25 -8.07 -3.07 -5.67
N ASP A 26 -8.48 -2.21 -6.61
CA ASP A 26 -9.83 -2.20 -7.17
C ASP A 26 -9.74 -2.15 -8.71
N THR A 27 -9.14 -3.18 -9.29
CA THR A 27 -8.81 -3.22 -10.72
C THR A 27 -8.96 -4.64 -11.25
N HIS A 28 -9.53 -4.77 -12.47
CA HIS A 28 -9.78 -6.08 -13.04
C HIS A 28 -8.47 -6.74 -13.55
N PRO A 29 -8.31 -8.07 -13.47
CA PRO A 29 -7.11 -8.79 -13.93
C PRO A 29 -6.65 -8.43 -15.35
N ILE A 30 -7.60 -8.26 -16.27
CA ILE A 30 -7.31 -7.90 -17.66
C ILE A 30 -6.76 -6.47 -17.79
N GLU A 31 -7.21 -5.54 -16.95
CA GLU A 31 -6.76 -4.15 -16.95
C GLU A 31 -5.34 -4.07 -16.39
N ILE A 32 -5.02 -4.88 -15.38
CA ILE A 32 -3.66 -5.01 -14.85
C ILE A 32 -2.73 -5.52 -15.96
N ALA A 33 -3.12 -6.60 -16.65
CA ALA A 33 -2.33 -7.14 -17.75
C ALA A 33 -2.14 -6.13 -18.89
N ALA A 34 -3.20 -5.43 -19.27
CA ALA A 34 -3.17 -4.38 -20.29
C ALA A 34 -2.28 -3.20 -19.85
N ALA A 35 -2.32 -2.79 -18.59
CA ALA A 35 -1.48 -1.71 -18.07
C ALA A 35 0.00 -2.09 -18.09
N VAL A 36 0.35 -3.34 -17.73
CA VAL A 36 1.74 -3.82 -17.76
C VAL A 36 2.30 -3.84 -19.19
N ARG A 37 1.50 -4.27 -20.16
CA ARG A 37 1.90 -4.32 -21.58
C ARG A 37 1.78 -2.96 -22.30
N GLY A 38 0.89 -2.10 -21.83
CA GLY A 38 0.57 -0.82 -22.47
C GLY A 38 1.28 0.40 -21.89
N GLY A 39 1.67 0.35 -20.61
CA GLY A 39 2.38 1.44 -19.92
C GLY A 39 1.60 2.76 -19.88
N PRO A 40 0.47 2.85 -19.15
CA PRO A 40 -0.31 4.09 -19.08
C PRO A 40 0.44 5.22 -18.33
N GLY A 41 0.41 6.43 -18.88
CA GLY A 41 1.06 7.60 -18.28
C GLY A 41 2.59 7.44 -18.26
N ASP A 42 3.19 7.57 -17.08
CA ASP A 42 4.64 7.39 -16.86
C ASP A 42 5.02 5.94 -16.53
N MET A 43 4.06 5.01 -16.54
CA MET A 43 4.35 3.60 -16.28
C MET A 43 5.16 3.00 -17.45
N PRO A 44 6.33 2.41 -17.20
CA PRO A 44 7.13 1.80 -18.26
C PRO A 44 6.42 0.59 -18.86
N VAL A 45 6.64 0.37 -20.15
CA VAL A 45 6.13 -0.79 -20.88
C VAL A 45 6.97 -2.01 -20.57
N PHE A 46 6.34 -3.10 -20.17
CA PHE A 46 7.00 -4.38 -19.94
C PHE A 46 6.62 -5.37 -21.07
N GLY A 47 7.48 -5.49 -22.08
CA GLY A 47 7.32 -6.46 -23.17
C GLY A 47 7.65 -7.90 -22.76
N PRO A 48 7.40 -8.90 -23.64
CA PRO A 48 7.62 -10.32 -23.34
C PRO A 48 9.06 -10.66 -22.92
N ASP A 49 10.03 -9.90 -23.43
CA ASP A 49 11.45 -10.08 -23.09
C ASP A 49 11.78 -9.60 -21.66
N ALA A 50 11.03 -8.62 -21.14
CA ALA A 50 11.22 -8.07 -19.81
C ALA A 50 10.37 -8.78 -18.74
N LEU A 51 9.19 -9.25 -19.15
CA LEU A 51 8.23 -10.00 -18.34
C LEU A 51 7.54 -11.02 -19.25
N SER A 52 7.85 -12.30 -19.10
CA SER A 52 7.22 -13.37 -19.87
C SER A 52 5.72 -13.45 -19.59
N ASP A 53 4.95 -14.10 -20.47
CA ASP A 53 3.50 -14.25 -20.27
C ASP A 53 3.18 -15.05 -18.98
N LEU A 54 4.01 -16.03 -18.65
CA LEU A 54 3.90 -16.77 -17.40
C LEU A 54 4.14 -15.87 -16.17
N GLU A 55 5.17 -15.02 -16.21
CA GLU A 55 5.44 -14.06 -15.13
C GLU A 55 4.33 -13.01 -15.02
N LEU A 56 3.72 -12.62 -16.13
CA LEU A 56 2.57 -11.71 -16.14
C LEU A 56 1.35 -12.35 -15.47
N GLU A 57 1.04 -13.60 -15.78
CA GLU A 57 -0.04 -14.35 -15.12
C GLU A 57 0.20 -14.49 -13.60
N GLN A 58 1.44 -14.79 -13.21
CA GLN A 58 1.84 -14.85 -11.81
C GLN A 58 1.71 -13.50 -11.11
N LEU A 59 2.11 -12.42 -11.78
CA LEU A 59 1.97 -11.05 -11.26
C LEU A 59 0.49 -10.70 -11.05
N VAL A 60 -0.36 -10.95 -12.03
CA VAL A 60 -1.81 -10.68 -11.92
C VAL A 60 -2.43 -11.53 -10.81
N THR A 61 -2.03 -12.79 -10.68
CA THR A 61 -2.45 -13.67 -9.58
C THR A 61 -2.03 -13.13 -8.22
N TYR A 62 -0.80 -12.62 -8.11
CA TYR A 62 -0.31 -11.99 -6.89
C TYR A 62 -1.10 -10.71 -6.55
N VAL A 63 -1.44 -9.88 -7.53
CA VAL A 63 -2.26 -8.69 -7.28
C VAL A 63 -3.66 -9.10 -6.80
N ARG A 64 -4.28 -10.13 -7.38
CA ARG A 64 -5.56 -10.66 -6.88
C ARG A 64 -5.45 -11.17 -5.44
N PHE A 65 -4.38 -11.87 -5.12
CA PHE A 65 -4.11 -12.27 -3.74
C PHE A 65 -4.06 -11.06 -2.80
N LEU A 66 -3.44 -9.95 -3.22
CA LEU A 66 -3.42 -8.71 -2.44
C LEU A 66 -4.81 -8.07 -2.29
N GLN A 67 -5.67 -8.19 -3.29
CA GLN A 67 -7.06 -7.73 -3.24
C GLN A 67 -7.89 -8.55 -2.24
N ASP A 68 -7.64 -9.86 -2.16
CA ASP A 68 -8.44 -10.80 -1.37
C ASP A 68 -7.97 -10.96 0.10
N GLN A 69 -6.68 -10.74 0.40
CA GLN A 69 -6.09 -11.02 1.72
C GLN A 69 -6.66 -10.16 2.88
N GLY A 70 -7.28 -9.01 2.59
CA GLY A 70 -7.76 -8.07 3.60
C GLY A 70 -6.64 -7.48 4.46
N ALA A 71 -6.90 -7.28 5.76
CA ALA A 71 -5.97 -6.68 6.71
C ALA A 71 -5.63 -7.63 7.88
N PRO A 72 -4.77 -8.64 7.65
CA PRO A 72 -4.33 -9.52 8.72
C PRO A 72 -3.50 -8.72 9.74
N GLY A 73 -3.93 -8.72 11.01
CA GLY A 73 -3.25 -8.00 12.10
C GLY A 73 -3.99 -6.77 12.65
N GLY A 74 -5.15 -6.41 12.11
CA GLY A 74 -6.00 -5.35 12.65
C GLY A 74 -6.40 -4.32 11.59
N ALA A 75 -6.64 -3.08 12.02
CA ALA A 75 -7.01 -2.02 11.09
C ALA A 75 -5.81 -1.65 10.20
N PRO A 76 -5.93 -1.68 8.85
CA PRO A 76 -4.80 -1.50 7.94
C PRO A 76 -4.28 -0.06 7.85
N ILE A 77 -4.92 0.91 8.52
CA ILE A 77 -4.52 2.32 8.60
C ILE A 77 -3.91 2.84 7.29
N THR A 78 -4.80 2.93 6.28
CA THR A 78 -4.58 3.30 4.88
C THR A 78 -3.70 2.36 4.03
N GLY A 79 -2.96 1.43 4.63
CA GLY A 79 -2.11 0.46 3.92
C GLY A 79 -0.85 1.08 3.30
N VAL A 80 -0.56 2.36 3.61
CA VAL A 80 0.63 3.09 3.10
C VAL A 80 1.92 2.62 3.77
N GLY A 81 1.83 1.91 4.90
CA GLY A 81 2.96 1.29 5.59
C GLY A 81 3.41 2.07 6.83
N PRO A 82 4.66 1.86 7.31
CA PRO A 82 5.05 2.14 8.69
C PRO A 82 4.99 3.61 9.10
N VAL A 83 4.96 4.54 8.13
CA VAL A 83 4.86 5.98 8.41
C VAL A 83 3.49 6.35 8.96
N THR A 84 2.41 5.87 8.33
CA THR A 84 1.05 6.15 8.82
C THR A 84 0.79 5.42 10.13
N GLU A 85 1.29 4.18 10.26
CA GLU A 85 1.21 3.42 11.51
C GLU A 85 1.96 4.12 12.66
N GLY A 86 3.18 4.59 12.39
CA GLY A 86 3.99 5.34 13.35
C GLY A 86 3.31 6.64 13.78
N ALA A 87 2.70 7.37 12.85
CA ALA A 87 1.96 8.59 13.16
C ALA A 87 0.75 8.32 14.08
N VAL A 88 0.02 7.22 13.85
CA VAL A 88 -1.10 6.81 14.73
C VAL A 88 -0.60 6.45 16.12
N ILE A 89 0.46 5.64 16.24
CA ILE A 89 1.06 5.28 17.54
C ILE A 89 1.58 6.53 18.26
N TRP A 90 2.19 7.46 17.53
CA TRP A 90 2.71 8.69 18.11
C TRP A 90 1.58 9.58 18.64
N LEU A 91 0.50 9.77 17.88
CA LEU A 91 -0.61 10.61 18.32
C LEU A 91 -1.46 9.94 19.39
N VAL A 92 -1.96 8.73 19.12
CA VAL A 92 -2.92 8.04 20.00
C VAL A 92 -2.18 7.39 21.17
N GLY A 93 -1.06 6.72 20.90
CA GLY A 93 -0.29 6.04 21.93
C GLY A 93 0.33 7.01 22.93
N LEU A 94 1.00 8.09 22.47
CA LEU A 94 1.56 9.07 23.42
C LEU A 94 0.48 9.83 24.16
N LEU A 95 -0.62 10.22 23.51
CA LEU A 95 -1.73 10.88 24.19
C LEU A 95 -2.32 9.98 25.30
N ALA A 96 -2.55 8.69 25.00
CA ALA A 96 -3.02 7.73 25.99
C ALA A 96 -2.05 7.58 27.16
N LEU A 97 -0.73 7.51 26.88
CA LEU A 97 0.28 7.44 27.93
C LEU A 97 0.31 8.71 28.81
N VAL A 98 0.20 9.90 28.23
CA VAL A 98 0.15 11.17 28.98
C VAL A 98 -1.10 11.25 29.85
N LEU A 99 -2.27 10.84 29.33
CA LEU A 99 -3.51 10.82 30.11
C LEU A 99 -3.42 9.81 31.26
N MET A 100 -2.84 8.64 31.00
CA MET A 100 -2.67 7.60 32.00
C MET A 100 -1.71 8.04 33.12
N THR A 101 -0.58 8.68 32.79
CA THR A 101 0.35 9.19 33.80
C THR A 101 -0.27 10.30 34.64
N ARG A 102 -1.02 11.23 34.03
CA ARG A 102 -1.76 12.26 34.79
C ARG A 102 -2.83 11.65 35.69
N TRP A 103 -3.55 10.64 35.23
CA TRP A 103 -4.58 9.96 36.02
C TRP A 103 -3.98 9.27 37.24
N ILE A 104 -2.88 8.51 37.07
CA ILE A 104 -2.17 7.88 38.17
C ILE A 104 -1.69 8.93 39.18
N ALA A 105 -1.02 9.98 38.70
CA ALA A 105 -0.52 11.05 39.56
C ALA A 105 -1.64 11.70 40.40
N SER A 106 -2.80 11.97 39.80
CA SER A 106 -3.95 12.56 40.51
C SER A 106 -4.62 11.64 41.55
N ARG A 107 -4.24 10.35 41.62
CA ARG A 107 -4.76 9.41 42.62
C ARG A 107 -3.84 9.27 43.83
N ASP A 108 -2.60 9.73 43.73
CA ASP A 108 -1.60 9.72 44.80
C ASP A 108 -1.60 11.06 45.60
N GLU A 109 -2.47 12.01 45.22
CA GLU A 109 -2.72 13.30 45.91
C GLU A 109 -3.81 13.19 46.98
#